data_AF-A0A7J4LMF1-F1
#
_entry.id   AF-A0A7J4LMF1-F1
#
_cell.length_a   1.000
_cell.length_b   1.000
_cell.length_c   1.000
_cell.angle_alpha   90.00
_cell.angle_beta   90.00
_cell.angle_gamma   90.00
#
_symmetry.space_group_name_H-M   'P 1'
#
loop_
_entity.id
_entity.type
_entity.pdbx_description
1 polymer ?
#
loop_
_entity_poly.entity_id
_entity_poly.type
_entity_poly.pdbx_seq_one_letter_code
_entity_poly.pdbx_strand_id
1 'polypeptide(L)' 'MKILLRMRQFTVDDMYRNIKSKFGISYSAVASMIGYIYSKLGILHACKKSYKTPTIYSLKEEYIDLVKAALDKPESAAV' A
#
# COMPACT_ATOMS: atom_id res chain seq x y z
N MET A 1 -7.32 3.48 -6.28
CA MET A 1 -6.16 3.34 -5.36
C MET A 1 -6.37 3.93 -3.96
N LYS A 2 -7.58 4.25 -3.49
CA LYS A 2 -7.82 4.78 -2.11
C LYS A 2 -7.77 3.71 -0.98
N ILE A 3 -7.22 2.53 -1.25
CA ILE A 3 -7.22 1.41 -0.28
C ILE A 3 -6.15 1.60 0.80
N LEU A 4 -5.00 2.16 0.43
CA LEU A 4 -3.89 2.47 1.34
C LEU A 4 -4.29 3.50 2.41
N LEU A 5 -5.16 4.45 2.07
CA LEU A 5 -5.67 5.45 3.01
C LEU A 5 -6.75 4.90 3.95
N ARG A 6 -7.48 3.86 3.53
CA ARG A 6 -8.55 3.26 4.34
C ARG A 6 -8.05 2.18 5.29
N MET A 7 -6.95 1.51 4.94
CA MET A 7 -6.38 0.45 5.75
C MET A 7 -5.35 1.01 6.73
N ARG A 8 -5.74 1.12 8.00
CA ARG A 8 -4.86 1.57 9.08
C ARG A 8 -3.63 0.67 9.23
N GLN A 9 -3.81 -0.63 9.02
CA GLN A 9 -2.78 -1.66 8.99
C GLN A 9 -3.21 -2.75 7.99
N PHE A 10 -2.28 -3.32 7.23
CA PHE A 10 -2.56 -4.38 6.25
C PHE A 10 -1.36 -5.31 6.05
N THR A 11 -1.62 -6.55 5.62
CA THR A 11 -0.57 -7.46 5.14
C THR A 11 -0.58 -7.58 3.61
N VAL A 12 0.44 -8.23 3.05
CA VAL A 12 0.46 -8.56 1.60
C VAL A 12 -0.76 -9.40 1.23
N ASP A 13 -1.17 -10.34 2.09
CA ASP A 13 -2.34 -11.20 1.86
C ASP A 13 -3.64 -10.38 1.84
N ASP A 14 -3.81 -9.46 2.81
CA ASP A 14 -4.97 -8.55 2.84
C ASP A 14 -5.08 -7.75 1.56
N MET A 15 -3.95 -7.18 1.11
CA MET A 15 -3.92 -6.36 -0.10
C MET A 15 -4.21 -7.19 -1.35
N TYR A 16 -3.62 -8.39 -1.44
CA TYR A 16 -3.86 -9.29 -2.55
C TYR A 16 -5.33 -9.69 -2.65
N ARG A 17 -5.98 -10.08 -1.54
CA ARG A 17 -7.40 -10.42 -1.52
C ARG A 17 -8.29 -9.27 -2.02
N ASN A 18 -7.96 -8.04 -1.63
CA ASN A 18 -8.74 -6.85 -2.00
C ASN A 18 -8.57 -6.44 -3.47
N ILE A 19 -7.41 -6.68 -4.06
CA ILE A 19 -7.07 -6.20 -5.42
C ILE A 19 -7.29 -7.31 -6.47
N LYS A 20 -7.09 -8.59 -6.11
CA LYS A 20 -7.28 -9.74 -7.00
C LYS A 20 -8.67 -9.74 -7.65
N SER A 21 -9.71 -9.43 -6.87
CA SER A 21 -11.10 -9.35 -7.35
C SER A 21 -11.31 -8.32 -8.46
N LYS A 22 -10.44 -7.32 -8.59
CA LYS A 22 -10.66 -6.17 -9.49
C LYS A 22 -9.66 -6.07 -10.64
N PHE A 23 -8.45 -6.61 -10.51
CA PHE A 23 -7.36 -6.33 -11.45
C PHE A 23 -6.61 -7.57 -11.97
N GLY A 24 -7.01 -8.80 -11.61
CA GLY A 24 -6.36 -10.01 -12.14
C GLY A 24 -4.85 -10.11 -11.86
N ILE A 25 -4.39 -9.45 -10.79
CA ILE A 25 -2.97 -9.36 -10.40
C ILE A 25 -2.52 -10.60 -9.63
N SER A 26 -1.25 -10.99 -9.76
CA SER A 26 -0.63 -12.09 -9.00
C SER A 26 -0.19 -11.67 -7.59
N TYR A 27 -0.08 -12.63 -6.67
CA TYR A 27 0.40 -12.37 -5.31
C TYR A 27 1.83 -11.79 -5.31
N SER A 28 2.71 -12.31 -6.17
CA SER A 28 4.09 -11.82 -6.29
C SER A 28 4.15 -10.37 -6.74
N ALA A 29 3.30 -9.96 -7.68
CA ALA A 29 3.23 -8.56 -8.12
C ALA A 29 2.77 -7.63 -6.99
N VAL A 30 1.79 -8.05 -6.18
CA VAL A 30 1.36 -7.29 -4.99
C VAL A 30 2.49 -7.20 -3.96
N ALA A 31 3.20 -8.30 -3.70
CA ALA A 31 4.34 -8.32 -2.79
C ALA A 31 5.46 -7.39 -3.27
N SER A 32 5.80 -7.40 -4.56
CA SER A 32 6.78 -6.50 -5.16
C SER A 32 6.36 -5.03 -5.07
N MET A 33 5.08 -4.72 -5.29
CA MET A 33 4.56 -3.36 -5.17
C MET A 33 4.68 -2.86 -3.73
N ILE A 34 4.24 -3.65 -2.74
CA ILE A 34 4.36 -3.28 -1.32
C ILE A 34 5.83 -3.14 -0.93
N GLY A 35 6.69 -4.05 -1.38
CA GLY A 35 8.14 -4.00 -1.17
C GLY A 35 8.77 -2.74 -1.76
N TYR A 36 8.36 -2.32 -2.96
CA TYR A 36 8.82 -1.08 -3.58
C TYR A 36 8.40 0.15 -2.77
N ILE A 37 7.13 0.22 -2.36
CA ILE A 37 6.62 1.34 -1.57
C ILE A 37 7.34 1.41 -0.21
N TYR A 38 7.61 0.26 0.43
CA TYR A 38 8.34 0.20 1.68
C TYR A 38 9.83 0.53 1.53
N SER A 39 10.54 -0.13 0.62
CA SER A 39 12.01 -0.06 0.54
C SER A 39 12.53 1.08 -0.33
N LYS A 40 11.78 1.51 -1.36
CA LYS A 40 12.22 2.58 -2.28
C LYS A 40 11.54 3.91 -2.00
N LEU A 41 10.21 3.92 -1.82
CA LEU A 41 9.51 5.16 -1.48
C LEU A 41 9.64 5.51 0.00
N GLY A 42 9.78 4.51 0.88
CA GLY A 42 9.98 4.74 2.31
C GLY A 42 8.74 5.31 3.02
N ILE A 43 7.55 5.26 2.42
CA ILE A 43 6.33 5.87 2.96
C ILE A 43 5.51 4.93 3.86
N LEU A 44 5.91 3.66 3.95
CA LEU A 44 5.28 2.67 4.83
C LEU A 44 6.14 2.39 6.06
N HIS A 45 5.49 2.16 7.20
CA HIS A 45 6.05 1.41 8.32
C HIS A 45 5.83 -0.08 8.08
N ALA A 46 6.81 -0.90 8.47
CA ALA A 46 6.68 -2.34 8.55
C ALA A 46 6.86 -2.79 10.01
N CYS A 47 5.86 -3.46 10.56
CA CYS A 47 5.89 -4.03 11.90
C CYS A 47 5.82 -5.55 11.79
N LYS A 48 6.85 -6.22 12.30
CA LYS A 48 6.88 -7.68 12.41
C LYS A 48 6.80 -8.06 13.88
N LYS A 49 5.60 -8.42 14.35
CA LYS A 49 5.35 -8.77 15.76
C LYS A 49 6.06 -10.06 16.19
N SER A 50 6.32 -10.99 15.25
CA SER A 50 7.05 -12.23 15.49
C SER A 50 7.59 -12.80 14.18
N TYR A 51 8.60 -13.67 14.25
CA TYR A 51 9.12 -14.39 13.07
C TYR A 51 8.05 -15.24 12.38
N LYS A 52 7.06 -15.73 13.13
CA LYS A 52 5.97 -16.58 12.63
C LYS A 52 4.75 -15.79 12.13
N THR A 53 4.72 -14.46 12.30
CA THR A 53 3.57 -13.65 11.87
C THR A 53 3.88 -12.87 10.59
N PRO A 54 2.86 -12.64 9.73
CA PRO A 54 3.03 -11.84 8.53
C PRO A 54 3.45 -10.42 8.88
N THR A 55 4.26 -9.81 8.01
CA THR A 55 4.64 -8.40 8.14
C THR A 55 3.41 -7.54 7.98
N ILE A 56 3.16 -6.68 8.97
CA ILE A 56 2.08 -5.71 8.97
C ILE A 56 2.65 -4.39 8.45
N TYR A 57 2.00 -3.81 7.44
CA TYR A 57 2.35 -2.52 6.87
C TYR A 57 1.32 -1.47 7.27
N SER A 58 1.77 -0.24 7.43
CA SER A 58 0.91 0.93 7.65
C SER A 58 1.51 2.17 7.00
N LEU A 59 0.68 3.12 6.58
CA LEU A 59 1.18 4.39 6.06
C LEU A 59 1.81 5.21 7.20
N LYS A 60 2.97 5.81 6.94
CA LYS A 60 3.59 6.79 7.85
C LYS A 60 2.70 8.03 7.95
N GLU A 61 2.49 8.53 9.17
CA GLU A 61 1.55 9.63 9.42
C GLU A 61 1.91 10.90 8.65
N GLU A 62 3.20 11.23 8.56
CA GLU A 62 3.71 12.39 7.82
C GLU A 62 3.40 12.36 6.31
N TYR A 63 3.11 11.17 5.74
CA TYR A 63 2.79 11.02 4.32
C TYR A 63 1.29 10.89 4.05
N ILE A 64 0.44 10.88 5.08
CA ILE A 64 -1.02 10.70 4.90
C ILE A 64 -1.60 11.78 4.00
N ASP A 65 -1.32 13.05 4.28
CA ASP A 65 -1.94 14.15 3.54
C ASP A 65 -1.36 14.30 2.13
N LEU A 66 -0.08 13.97 1.94
CA LEU A 66 0.54 13.89 0.62
C LEU A 66 -0.10 12.79 -0.23
N VAL A 67 -0.32 11.61 0.34
CA VAL A 67 -0.95 10.49 -0.37
C VAL A 67 -2.42 10.80 -0.66
N LYS A 68 -3.15 11.47 0.24
CA LYS A 68 -4.49 11.98 -0.04
C LYS A 68 -4.49 12.94 -1.23
N ALA A 69 -3.65 13.96 -1.20
CA ALA A 69 -3.56 14.95 -2.28
C ALA A 69 -3.20 14.31 -3.63
N ALA A 70 -2.26 13.35 -3.64
CA ALA A 70 -1.88 12.63 -4.85
C ALA A 70 -3.01 11.73 -5.40
N LEU A 71 -3.86 11.18 -4.52
CA LEU A 71 -4.98 10.31 -4.91
C LEU A 71 -6.28 11.05 -5.20
N ASP A 72 -6.41 12.30 -4.74
CA ASP A 72 -7.54 13.19 -5.01
C ASP A 72 -7.29 14.13 -6.19
N LYS A 73 -6.05 14.22 -6.69
CA LYS A 73 -5.76 14.93 -7.93
C LYS A 73 -6.54 14.26 -9.07
N PRO A 74 -7.47 14.96 -9.77
CA PRO A 74 -8.05 14.43 -10.99
C PRO A 74 -6.90 14.23 -11.98
N GLU A 75 -6.92 13.10 -12.67
CA GLU A 75 -6.05 12.76 -13.78
C GLU A 75 -6.29 13.74 -14.95
N SER A 76 -5.88 15.01 -14.79
CA SER A 76 -5.68 15.99 -15.85
C SER A 76 -5.00 17.24 -15.30
N ALA A 77 -3.67 17.25 -15.40
CA ALA A 77 -2.92 18.45 -15.73
C ALA A 77 -1.87 18.02 -16.76
N ALA A 78 -2.37 17.47 -17.86
CA ALA A 78 -1.66 17.39 -19.11
C ALA A 78 -2.36 18.39 -20.03
N VAL A 79 -1.90 19.64 -19.97
CA VAL A 79 -2.13 20.69 -20.97
C VAL A 79 -0.79 21.35 -21.24
#